data_AF-A0A6N7PR17-F1
#
_entry.id   AF-A0A6N7PR17-F1
#
_cell.length_a   1.000
_cell.length_b   1.000
_cell.length_c   1.000
_cell.angle_alpha   90.00
_cell.angle_beta   90.00
_cell.angle_gamma   90.00
#
_symmetry.space_group_name_H-M   'P 1'
#
loop_
_entity.id
_entity.type
_entity.pdbx_description
1 polymer ?
#
loop_
_entity_poly.entity_id
_entity_poly.type
_entity_poly.pdbx_seq_one_letter_code
_entity_poly.pdbx_strand_id
1 'polypeptide(L)'
;MGSPEREAIDAPPVHLVEVELSGVDAGGQPTTLTLTPSAPAPVDGSRALSTTSLRITFDRFLLPGEAIRQAICLQPSAEPVPVLQQCTMGVFLEPSYDPVFRRITYRLPASATLVPDTKYWLTVLAPTETSPFGVRAFDGAPFEANVVLQFTTAAMDPPGGPVDPALDEAAQRAASEELFCAASACVASCAVDDQLCIDKCPVSKSLTIGCGGCHGPMELGAAVMGLDLSGVERIPAMIGRVANQTQTGEQADEADLRPRRFGRAMPHVDPGNAGNSYLLYKMLASPIYTRMAAAAGLAPGEIDRLRASVVVGLPMPPYDLYAAPQSSLEALSAWISTGAETPACP
;
A
#
# COMPACT_ATOMS: atom_id res chain seq x y z
N MET A 1 3.96 -6.35 -38.25
CA MET A 1 4.19 -5.97 -36.84
C MET A 1 2.83 -5.62 -36.27
N GLY A 2 2.28 -6.47 -35.39
CA GLY A 2 0.96 -6.26 -34.80
C GLY A 2 0.95 -5.05 -33.87
N SER A 3 -0.14 -4.28 -33.88
CA SER A 3 -0.37 -3.21 -32.93
C SER A 3 -0.40 -3.81 -31.51
N PRO A 4 0.44 -3.37 -30.56
CA PRO A 4 0.46 -3.86 -29.18
C PRO A 4 -0.58 -3.13 -28.33
N GLU A 5 -1.74 -2.81 -28.92
CA GLU A 5 -2.92 -2.48 -28.12
C GLU A 5 -3.23 -3.74 -27.31
N ARG A 6 -3.12 -3.61 -25.98
CA ARG A 6 -3.33 -4.69 -25.02
C ARG A 6 -4.56 -5.49 -25.45
N GLU A 7 -4.36 -6.70 -25.94
CA GLU A 7 -5.42 -7.69 -25.85
C GLU A 7 -5.78 -7.73 -24.37
N ALA A 8 -7.05 -7.45 -24.04
CA ALA A 8 -7.48 -7.42 -22.66
C ALA A 8 -7.08 -8.76 -22.06
N ILE A 9 -6.09 -8.74 -21.17
CA ILE A 9 -5.73 -9.94 -20.43
C ILE A 9 -7.03 -10.32 -19.73
N ASP A 10 -7.50 -11.55 -19.96
CA ASP A 10 -8.66 -12.16 -19.31
C ASP A 10 -8.34 -12.40 -17.83
N ALA A 11 -8.05 -11.30 -17.14
CA ALA A 11 -7.73 -11.24 -15.73
C ALA A 11 -9.05 -11.02 -14.98
N PRO A 12 -9.26 -11.70 -13.85
CA PRO A 12 -10.48 -11.57 -13.09
C PRO A 12 -10.67 -10.12 -12.62
N PRO A 13 -11.92 -9.63 -12.52
CA PRO A 13 -12.17 -8.27 -12.04
C PRO A 13 -11.70 -8.10 -10.59
N VAL A 14 -11.54 -6.83 -10.18
CA VAL A 14 -11.28 -6.46 -8.79
C VAL A 14 -12.58 -6.43 -7.99
N HIS A 15 -12.56 -6.91 -6.76
CA HIS A 15 -13.68 -6.85 -5.82
C HIS A 15 -13.32 -6.09 -4.55
N LEU A 16 -14.35 -5.50 -3.93
CA LEU A 16 -14.24 -4.86 -2.64
C LEU A 16 -14.35 -5.93 -1.57
N VAL A 17 -13.36 -5.98 -0.67
CA VAL A 17 -13.39 -6.88 0.50
C VAL A 17 -14.16 -6.20 1.62
N GLU A 18 -13.73 -5.00 2.00
CA GLU A 18 -14.29 -4.25 3.13
C GLU A 18 -13.96 -2.76 3.03
N VAL A 19 -14.74 -1.95 3.75
CA VAL A 19 -14.45 -0.56 4.07
C VAL A 19 -14.40 -0.43 5.58
N GLU A 20 -13.24 -0.03 6.10
CA GLU A 20 -13.03 0.28 7.50
C GLU A 20 -13.10 1.80 7.70
N LEU A 21 -14.01 2.25 8.56
CA LEU A 21 -14.14 3.63 9.03
C LEU A 21 -13.45 3.69 10.39
N SER A 22 -12.27 4.30 10.43
CA SER A 22 -11.46 4.41 11.65
C SER A 22 -11.46 5.84 12.17
N GLY A 23 -11.49 6.01 13.49
CA GLY A 23 -11.32 7.29 14.17
C GLY A 23 -10.90 7.04 15.62
N VAL A 24 -10.90 8.06 16.46
CA VAL A 24 -10.60 7.93 17.88
C VAL A 24 -11.65 8.61 18.74
N ASP A 25 -12.06 7.93 19.81
CA ASP A 25 -13.08 8.41 20.73
C ASP A 25 -12.56 9.45 21.75
N ALA A 26 -13.43 9.86 22.69
CA ALA A 26 -13.10 10.87 23.70
C ALA A 26 -12.02 10.41 24.69
N GLY A 27 -11.84 9.10 24.81
CA GLY A 27 -10.83 8.48 25.65
C GLY A 27 -9.51 8.26 24.92
N GLY A 28 -9.36 8.75 23.69
CA GLY A 28 -8.18 8.47 22.89
C GLY A 28 -8.13 7.03 22.38
N GLN A 29 -9.22 6.26 22.47
CA GLN A 29 -9.26 4.88 22.01
C GLN A 29 -9.68 4.80 20.54
N PRO A 30 -9.02 3.96 19.72
CA PRO A 30 -9.41 3.76 18.34
C PRO A 30 -10.81 3.14 18.26
N THR A 31 -11.66 3.74 17.44
CA THR A 31 -12.97 3.21 17.07
C THR A 31 -12.95 2.76 15.62
N THR A 32 -13.54 1.61 15.36
CA THR A 32 -13.61 1.04 14.02
C THR A 32 -15.04 0.62 13.70
N LEU A 33 -15.49 0.98 12.51
CA LEU A 33 -16.74 0.52 11.91
C LEU A 33 -16.45 -0.10 10.56
N THR A 34 -16.86 -1.35 10.35
CA THR A 34 -16.62 -2.09 9.10
C THR A 34 -17.89 -2.22 8.28
N LEU A 35 -17.81 -1.92 6.99
CA LEU A 35 -18.83 -2.14 5.99
C LEU A 35 -18.32 -3.13 4.94
N THR A 36 -19.19 -3.94 4.38
CA THR A 36 -18.85 -4.88 3.30
C THR A 36 -19.90 -4.82 2.18
N PRO A 37 -19.64 -5.35 0.98
CA PRO A 37 -20.67 -5.47 -0.05
C PRO A 37 -21.92 -6.23 0.42
N SER A 38 -21.74 -7.23 1.31
CA SER A 38 -22.84 -8.02 1.87
C SER A 38 -23.52 -7.37 3.09
N ALA A 39 -22.86 -6.40 3.72
CA ALA A 39 -23.39 -5.59 4.81
C ALA A 39 -23.08 -4.10 4.53
N PRO A 40 -23.81 -3.46 3.59
CA PRO A 40 -23.47 -2.13 3.08
C PRO A 40 -23.83 -0.99 4.04
N ALA A 41 -24.35 -1.31 5.22
CA ALA A 41 -24.73 -0.35 6.26
C ALA A 41 -24.52 -0.97 7.66
N PRO A 42 -24.24 -0.15 8.69
CA PRO A 42 -24.19 -0.63 10.07
C PRO A 42 -25.54 -1.21 10.50
N VAL A 43 -25.54 -2.42 11.06
CA VAL A 43 -26.77 -3.13 11.46
C VAL A 43 -27.17 -2.86 12.91
N ASP A 44 -26.23 -2.40 13.73
CA ASP A 44 -26.38 -2.17 15.17
C ASP A 44 -26.64 -0.69 15.52
N GLY A 45 -26.77 0.17 14.50
CA GLY A 45 -26.92 1.61 14.67
C GLY A 45 -25.62 2.31 15.11
N SER A 46 -24.48 1.62 15.03
CA SER A 46 -23.17 2.26 15.22
C SER A 46 -22.98 3.40 14.21
N ARG A 47 -22.26 4.42 14.67
CA ARG A 47 -22.04 5.67 13.93
C ARG A 47 -20.56 5.92 13.79
N ALA A 48 -20.16 6.40 12.62
CA ALA A 48 -18.80 6.82 12.40
C ALA A 48 -18.53 8.16 13.10
N LEU A 49 -17.29 8.43 13.47
CA LEU A 49 -16.89 9.76 13.90
C LEU A 49 -16.81 10.70 12.70
N SER A 50 -17.03 12.00 12.90
CA SER A 50 -16.96 12.95 11.79
C SER A 50 -15.53 13.10 11.24
N THR A 51 -14.55 12.69 12.04
CA THR A 51 -13.14 12.73 11.70
C THR A 51 -12.60 11.44 11.09
N THR A 52 -13.49 10.51 10.76
CA THR A 52 -13.11 9.18 10.32
C THR A 52 -12.34 9.21 8.98
N SER A 53 -11.29 8.39 8.87
CA SER A 53 -10.71 8.01 7.58
C SER A 53 -11.42 6.78 7.01
N LEU A 54 -11.43 6.66 5.68
CA LEU A 54 -11.98 5.48 5.00
C LEU A 54 -10.84 4.61 4.47
N ARG A 55 -10.77 3.37 4.91
CA ARG A 55 -9.78 2.38 4.49
C ARG A 55 -10.47 1.31 3.66
N ILE A 56 -10.22 1.31 2.36
CA ILE A 56 -10.92 0.47 1.39
C ILE A 56 -9.99 -0.66 0.95
N THR A 57 -10.32 -1.90 1.32
CA THR A 57 -9.49 -3.08 1.05
C THR A 57 -10.03 -3.85 -0.15
N PHE A 58 -9.12 -4.29 -1.04
CA PHE A 58 -9.45 -5.04 -2.25
C PHE A 58 -8.81 -6.44 -2.25
N ASP A 59 -9.38 -7.33 -3.05
CA ASP A 59 -8.90 -8.71 -3.21
C ASP A 59 -7.69 -8.83 -4.17
N ARG A 60 -7.36 -7.76 -4.91
CA ARG A 60 -6.25 -7.71 -5.88
C ARG A 60 -5.30 -6.55 -5.60
N PHE A 61 -4.05 -6.65 -6.06
CA PHE A 61 -3.14 -5.51 -6.04
C PHE A 61 -3.58 -4.49 -7.08
N LEU A 62 -3.56 -3.21 -6.72
CA LEU A 62 -4.10 -2.13 -7.53
C LEU A 62 -3.03 -1.48 -8.38
N LEU A 63 -3.47 -0.85 -9.47
CA LEU A 63 -2.64 0.09 -10.20
C LEU A 63 -2.52 1.38 -9.37
N PRO A 64 -1.31 1.79 -8.94
CA PRO A 64 -1.15 2.89 -7.97
C PRO A 64 -1.73 4.22 -8.46
N GLY A 65 -1.61 4.51 -9.76
CA GLY A 65 -2.13 5.72 -10.38
C GLY A 65 -3.66 5.81 -10.42
N GLU A 66 -4.38 4.73 -10.10
CA GLU A 66 -5.85 4.69 -10.03
C GLU A 66 -6.36 4.84 -8.59
N ALA A 67 -5.49 4.85 -7.60
CA ALA A 67 -5.84 5.16 -6.21
C ALA A 67 -5.98 6.67 -6.02
N ILE A 68 -6.94 7.26 -6.72
CA ILE A 68 -7.18 8.70 -6.80
C ILE A 68 -8.56 9.05 -6.26
N ARG A 69 -8.79 10.34 -6.00
CA ARG A 69 -10.04 10.88 -5.46
C ARG A 69 -11.26 10.50 -6.29
N GLN A 70 -11.10 10.46 -7.60
CA GLN A 70 -12.16 10.17 -8.55
C GLN A 70 -12.54 8.68 -8.61
N ALA A 71 -11.81 7.80 -7.92
CA ALA A 71 -12.15 6.38 -7.84
C ALA A 71 -13.30 6.10 -6.84
N ILE A 72 -13.70 7.10 -6.05
CA ILE A 72 -14.85 7.01 -5.16
C ILE A 72 -15.73 8.26 -5.23
N CYS A 73 -16.93 8.16 -4.68
CA CYS A 73 -17.78 9.28 -4.30
C CYS A 73 -18.18 9.13 -2.83
N LEU A 74 -17.85 10.11 -2.00
CA LEU A 74 -18.41 10.22 -0.64
C LEU A 74 -19.24 11.49 -0.56
N GLN A 75 -20.55 11.38 -0.29
CA GLN A 75 -21.44 12.55 -0.27
C GLN A 75 -22.50 12.45 0.83
N PRO A 76 -22.80 13.57 1.54
CA PRO A 76 -23.97 13.62 2.40
C PRO A 76 -25.24 13.65 1.54
N SER A 77 -26.15 12.70 1.75
CA SER A 77 -27.38 12.62 0.97
C SER A 77 -28.46 11.79 1.67
N ALA A 78 -29.72 12.18 1.48
CA ALA A 78 -30.87 11.36 1.87
C ALA A 78 -31.01 10.12 0.96
N GLU A 79 -30.74 10.30 -0.33
CA GLU A 79 -30.88 9.29 -1.38
C GLU A 79 -29.54 8.63 -1.77
N PRO A 80 -29.53 7.37 -2.23
CA PRO A 80 -28.32 6.70 -2.74
C PRO A 80 -27.64 7.46 -3.87
N VAL A 81 -26.30 7.39 -3.94
CA VAL A 81 -25.46 8.05 -4.96
C VAL A 81 -24.68 7.01 -5.78
N PRO A 82 -25.32 6.13 -6.58
CA PRO A 82 -24.68 4.99 -7.22
C PRO A 82 -23.65 5.30 -8.33
N VAL A 83 -23.60 6.54 -8.84
CA VAL A 83 -22.72 6.90 -9.96
C VAL A 83 -22.06 8.26 -9.74
N LEU A 84 -20.89 8.47 -10.34
CA LEU A 84 -20.09 9.68 -10.17
C LEU A 84 -20.84 10.96 -10.57
N GLN A 85 -21.71 10.91 -11.59
CA GLN A 85 -22.48 12.07 -12.06
C GLN A 85 -23.47 12.60 -11.02
N GLN A 86 -23.86 11.77 -10.06
CA GLN A 86 -24.74 12.17 -8.96
C GLN A 86 -23.95 12.72 -7.75
N CYS A 87 -22.62 12.61 -7.78
CA CYS A 87 -21.70 13.07 -6.75
C CYS A 87 -21.46 14.60 -6.82
N THR A 88 -22.53 15.37 -6.67
CA THR A 88 -22.52 16.84 -6.83
C THR A 88 -22.00 17.59 -5.60
N MET A 89 -22.03 16.97 -4.42
CA MET A 89 -21.56 17.53 -3.15
C MET A 89 -20.52 16.58 -2.50
N GLY A 90 -19.60 16.07 -3.32
CA GLY A 90 -18.56 15.15 -2.88
C GLY A 90 -17.65 15.77 -1.80
N VAL A 91 -17.32 14.96 -0.80
CA VAL A 91 -16.32 15.29 0.21
C VAL A 91 -14.92 15.21 -0.43
N PHE A 92 -14.10 16.23 -0.18
CA PHE A 92 -12.71 16.20 -0.58
C PHE A 92 -11.92 15.25 0.33
N LEU A 93 -11.20 14.31 -0.27
CA LEU A 93 -10.40 13.31 0.44
C LEU A 93 -8.99 13.24 -0.15
N GLU A 94 -8.00 12.84 0.64
CA GLU A 94 -6.61 12.65 0.25
C GLU A 94 -6.30 11.14 0.23
N PRO A 95 -6.13 10.52 -0.94
CA PRO A 95 -5.90 9.09 -1.06
C PRO A 95 -4.42 8.74 -0.85
N SER A 96 -4.16 7.59 -0.22
CA SER A 96 -2.86 6.92 -0.20
C SER A 96 -3.07 5.42 -0.37
N TYR A 97 -2.25 4.77 -1.20
CA TYR A 97 -2.35 3.32 -1.44
C TYR A 97 -1.23 2.56 -0.72
N ASP A 98 -1.63 1.55 0.06
CA ASP A 98 -0.74 0.59 0.69
C ASP A 98 -0.88 -0.78 0.02
N PRO A 99 0.14 -1.24 -0.74
CA PRO A 99 0.10 -2.53 -1.41
C PRO A 99 0.20 -3.70 -0.44
N VAL A 100 0.72 -3.51 0.79
CA VAL A 100 0.84 -4.59 1.79
C VAL A 100 -0.53 -5.08 2.23
N PHE A 101 -1.52 -4.19 2.31
CA PHE A 101 -2.91 -4.56 2.65
C PHE A 101 -3.85 -4.50 1.45
N ARG A 102 -3.37 -4.17 0.24
CA ARG A 102 -4.20 -3.84 -0.93
C ARG A 102 -5.27 -2.81 -0.58
N ARG A 103 -4.88 -1.78 0.15
CA ARG A 103 -5.80 -0.86 0.83
C ARG A 103 -5.56 0.57 0.37
N ILE A 104 -6.62 1.26 -0.04
CA ILE A 104 -6.59 2.71 -0.24
C ILE A 104 -7.15 3.37 1.01
N THR A 105 -6.36 4.23 1.65
CA THR A 105 -6.84 5.10 2.72
C THR A 105 -7.20 6.46 2.14
N TYR A 106 -8.43 6.88 2.34
CA TYR A 106 -8.93 8.22 2.02
C TYR A 106 -9.05 9.03 3.31
N ARG A 107 -8.22 10.05 3.45
CA ARG A 107 -8.19 10.93 4.62
C ARG A 107 -8.91 12.24 4.34
N LEU A 108 -9.49 12.84 5.37
CA LEU A 108 -9.93 14.22 5.28
C LEU A 108 -8.70 15.13 5.40
N PRO A 109 -8.66 16.28 4.70
CA PRO A 109 -7.67 17.31 4.99
C PRO A 109 -7.70 17.69 6.47
N ALA A 110 -6.55 18.06 7.04
CA ALA A 110 -6.42 18.34 8.48
C ALA A 110 -7.41 19.41 9.02
N SER A 111 -7.88 20.32 8.15
CA SER A 111 -8.84 21.38 8.49
C SER A 111 -10.31 21.00 8.21
N ALA A 112 -10.60 19.77 7.82
CA ALA A 112 -11.91 19.32 7.40
C ALA A 112 -12.43 18.19 8.29
N THR A 113 -13.75 18.19 8.48
CA THR A 113 -14.49 17.11 9.13
C THR A 113 -15.73 16.80 8.29
N LEU A 114 -16.27 15.60 8.44
CA LEU A 114 -17.63 15.32 8.01
C LEU A 114 -18.61 16.15 8.84
N VAL A 115 -19.82 16.34 8.32
CA VAL A 115 -20.89 17.01 9.06
C VAL A 115 -21.42 16.03 10.11
N PRO A 116 -21.56 16.43 11.38
CA PRO A 116 -22.17 15.58 12.42
C PRO A 116 -23.63 15.22 12.12
N ASP A 117 -24.10 14.13 12.71
CA ASP A 117 -25.47 13.59 12.57
C ASP A 117 -25.96 13.48 11.11
N THR A 118 -25.05 13.21 10.18
CA THR A 118 -25.32 13.26 8.75
C THR A 118 -25.14 11.89 8.13
N LYS A 119 -26.09 11.50 7.28
CA LYS A 119 -26.02 10.28 6.48
C LYS A 119 -25.14 10.50 5.26
N TYR A 120 -24.14 9.64 5.12
CA TYR A 120 -23.21 9.62 3.99
C TYR A 120 -23.43 8.37 3.15
N TRP A 121 -23.29 8.56 1.84
CA TRP A 121 -23.19 7.49 0.86
C TRP A 121 -21.77 7.46 0.32
N LEU A 122 -21.14 6.29 0.40
CA LEU A 122 -19.86 5.98 -0.20
C LEU A 122 -20.10 5.07 -1.40
N THR A 123 -19.65 5.49 -2.57
CA THR A 123 -19.65 4.67 -3.78
C THR A 123 -18.23 4.43 -4.24
N VAL A 124 -17.83 3.16 -4.31
CA VAL A 124 -16.58 2.74 -4.96
C VAL A 124 -16.88 2.52 -6.44
N LEU A 125 -16.16 3.22 -7.31
CA LEU A 125 -16.50 3.32 -8.73
C LEU A 125 -15.75 2.29 -9.57
N ALA A 126 -16.49 1.62 -10.45
CA ALA A 126 -15.94 0.84 -11.54
C ALA A 126 -15.69 1.74 -12.76
N PRO A 127 -14.53 1.62 -13.42
CA PRO A 127 -14.25 2.43 -14.59
C PRO A 127 -15.08 1.95 -15.78
N THR A 128 -15.57 2.90 -16.58
CA THR A 128 -16.38 2.67 -17.80
C THR A 128 -15.75 3.39 -18.99
N GLU A 129 -16.25 3.13 -20.20
CA GLU A 129 -15.80 3.87 -21.39
C GLU A 129 -16.09 5.39 -21.27
N THR A 130 -17.22 5.75 -20.66
CA THR A 130 -17.65 7.15 -20.51
C THR A 130 -17.05 7.85 -19.29
N SER A 131 -16.59 7.09 -18.32
CA SER A 131 -15.96 7.58 -17.09
C SER A 131 -14.77 6.67 -16.79
N PRO A 132 -13.56 7.03 -17.23
CA PRO A 132 -12.38 6.18 -17.06
C PRO A 132 -11.94 6.08 -15.60
N PHE A 133 -12.45 6.95 -14.73
CA PHE A 133 -12.18 6.95 -13.30
C PHE A 133 -12.77 5.71 -12.62
N GLY A 134 -11.98 5.07 -11.77
CA GLY A 134 -12.38 3.91 -10.99
C GLY A 134 -11.18 3.09 -10.58
N VAL A 135 -11.42 2.00 -9.87
CA VAL A 135 -10.33 1.12 -9.41
C VAL A 135 -9.97 0.10 -10.50
N ARG A 136 -8.67 -0.14 -10.68
CA ARG A 136 -8.13 -1.21 -11.52
C ARG A 136 -7.04 -1.97 -10.78
N ALA A 137 -6.90 -3.25 -11.09
CA ALA A 137 -5.75 -4.04 -10.69
C ALA A 137 -4.49 -3.55 -11.43
N PHE A 138 -3.32 -3.92 -10.92
CA PHE A 138 -2.03 -3.57 -11.51
C PHE A 138 -1.88 -4.06 -12.97
N ASP A 139 -2.58 -5.12 -13.36
CA ASP A 139 -2.63 -5.67 -14.72
C ASP A 139 -3.70 -5.02 -15.62
N GLY A 140 -4.46 -4.06 -15.08
CA GLY A 140 -5.47 -3.29 -15.78
C GLY A 140 -6.90 -3.83 -15.67
N ALA A 141 -7.11 -4.99 -15.04
CA ALA A 141 -8.45 -5.54 -14.83
C ALA A 141 -9.33 -4.55 -14.06
N PRO A 142 -10.54 -4.25 -14.53
CA PRO A 142 -11.41 -3.27 -13.89
C PRO A 142 -12.02 -3.81 -12.60
N PHE A 143 -12.42 -2.91 -11.72
CA PHE A 143 -13.38 -3.21 -10.66
C PHE A 143 -14.71 -3.69 -11.25
N GLU A 144 -15.30 -4.74 -10.67
CA GLU A 144 -16.42 -5.47 -11.28
C GLU A 144 -17.65 -4.59 -11.55
N ALA A 145 -18.08 -3.83 -10.54
CA ALA A 145 -19.24 -2.96 -10.60
C ALA A 145 -19.18 -1.91 -9.48
N ASN A 146 -19.93 -0.82 -9.61
CA ASN A 146 -20.04 0.16 -8.52
C ASN A 146 -20.60 -0.49 -7.25
N VAL A 147 -19.96 -0.25 -6.11
CA VAL A 147 -20.46 -0.70 -4.80
C VAL A 147 -20.89 0.50 -3.99
N VAL A 148 -22.13 0.48 -3.52
CA VAL A 148 -22.75 1.57 -2.75
C VAL A 148 -22.89 1.15 -1.30
N LEU A 149 -22.27 1.91 -0.40
CA LEU A 149 -22.31 1.72 1.05
C LEU A 149 -22.84 3.00 1.71
N GLN A 150 -23.34 2.88 2.94
CA GLN A 150 -23.83 4.02 3.71
C GLN A 150 -23.42 3.93 5.17
N PHE A 151 -23.25 5.09 5.80
CA PHE A 151 -23.08 5.23 7.24
C PHE A 151 -23.63 6.58 7.71
N THR A 152 -23.79 6.73 9.02
CA THR A 152 -24.20 8.00 9.63
C THR A 152 -23.12 8.43 10.61
N THR A 153 -22.79 9.71 10.62
CA THR A 153 -21.86 10.28 11.60
C THR A 153 -22.50 10.43 12.98
N ALA A 154 -21.68 10.41 14.03
CA ALA A 154 -22.10 10.75 15.38
C ALA A 154 -22.62 12.20 15.45
N ALA A 155 -23.53 12.48 16.38
CA ALA A 155 -24.10 13.82 16.52
C ALA A 155 -23.12 14.83 17.14
N MET A 156 -22.18 14.34 17.93
CA MET A 156 -21.08 15.11 18.47
C MET A 156 -19.82 14.28 18.34
N ASP A 157 -18.73 14.91 17.91
CA ASP A 157 -17.45 14.28 18.00
C ASP A 157 -16.95 14.30 19.44
N PRO A 158 -16.24 13.26 19.84
CA PRO A 158 -15.43 13.32 21.02
C PRO A 158 -14.38 14.45 20.90
N PRO A 159 -14.06 15.15 22.01
CA PRO A 159 -12.97 16.12 22.01
C PRO A 159 -11.65 15.41 21.63
N GLY A 160 -10.98 15.87 20.57
CA GLY A 160 -9.74 15.21 20.10
C GLY A 160 -9.33 15.48 18.65
N GLY A 161 -10.22 16.01 17.79
CA GLY A 161 -9.90 16.28 16.39
C GLY A 161 -9.65 15.00 15.59
N PRO A 162 -9.19 15.09 14.33
CA PRO A 162 -8.99 13.92 13.50
C PRO A 162 -7.86 13.02 13.96
N VAL A 163 -8.17 11.72 14.02
CA VAL A 163 -7.24 10.68 14.44
C VAL A 163 -7.41 9.44 13.57
N ASP A 164 -7.39 9.62 12.25
CA ASP A 164 -6.47 8.70 11.57
C ASP A 164 -5.12 9.17 12.11
N PRO A 165 -4.33 8.35 12.82
CA PRO A 165 -3.03 8.81 13.23
C PRO A 165 -2.39 9.30 11.94
N ALA A 166 -2.12 10.62 11.87
CA ALA A 166 -1.01 11.04 11.06
C ALA A 166 0.08 10.03 11.43
N LEU A 167 0.79 9.49 10.44
CA LEU A 167 2.10 8.98 10.76
C LEU A 167 2.85 10.25 11.21
N ASP A 168 2.65 10.61 12.48
CA ASP A 168 3.18 11.77 13.12
C ASP A 168 4.69 11.60 13.12
N GLU A 169 5.44 12.68 13.36
CA GLU A 169 6.90 12.56 13.40
C GLU A 169 7.36 11.41 14.31
N ALA A 170 6.56 11.02 15.33
CA ALA A 170 6.84 9.88 16.18
C ALA A 170 6.66 8.53 15.48
N ALA A 171 5.62 8.31 14.68
CA ALA A 171 5.44 7.10 13.88
C ALA A 171 6.40 7.05 12.68
N GLN A 172 6.72 8.20 12.08
CA GLN A 172 7.78 8.32 11.06
C GLN A 172 9.13 7.95 11.65
N ARG A 173 9.44 8.51 12.82
CA ARG A 173 10.67 8.23 13.56
C ARG A 173 10.66 6.81 14.10
N ALA A 174 9.55 6.24 14.55
CA ALA A 174 9.48 4.86 15.00
C ALA A 174 9.71 3.89 13.84
N ALA A 175 9.04 4.08 12.71
CA ALA A 175 9.27 3.27 11.51
C ALA A 175 10.72 3.39 11.05
N SER A 176 11.31 4.57 11.12
CA SER A 176 12.70 4.81 10.73
C SER A 176 13.72 4.28 11.76
N GLU A 177 13.56 4.55 13.05
CA GLU A 177 14.44 4.05 14.10
C GLU A 177 14.36 2.54 14.22
N GLU A 178 13.16 1.95 14.15
CA GLU A 178 12.97 0.51 14.12
C GLU A 178 13.61 -0.08 12.86
N LEU A 179 13.44 0.51 11.68
CA LEU A 179 14.03 -0.02 10.44
C LEU A 179 15.54 0.20 10.34
N PHE A 180 16.09 1.29 10.87
CA PHE A 180 17.49 1.70 10.61
C PHE A 180 18.37 1.65 11.87
N CYS A 181 17.92 2.17 13.00
CA CYS A 181 18.78 2.42 14.16
C CYS A 181 18.78 1.28 15.18
N ALA A 182 17.63 0.64 15.41
CA ALA A 182 17.55 -0.57 16.22
C ALA A 182 18.33 -1.73 15.58
N ALA A 183 18.41 -1.77 14.24
CA ALA A 183 19.20 -2.72 13.48
C ALA A 183 20.69 -2.59 13.80
N SER A 184 21.22 -1.38 13.62
CA SER A 184 22.64 -1.06 13.76
C SER A 184 23.08 -1.15 15.22
N ALA A 185 22.31 -0.63 16.17
CA ALA A 185 22.61 -0.75 17.60
C ALA A 185 22.62 -2.21 18.08
N CYS A 186 21.67 -3.03 17.61
CA CYS A 186 21.65 -4.46 17.95
C CYS A 186 22.87 -5.19 17.37
N VAL A 187 23.20 -4.98 16.09
CA VAL A 187 24.38 -5.58 15.46
C VAL A 187 25.67 -5.11 16.15
N ALA A 188 25.78 -3.83 16.50
CA ALA A 188 26.93 -3.27 17.22
C ALA A 188 27.08 -3.85 18.65
N SER A 189 25.99 -4.34 19.24
CA SER A 189 26.03 -5.02 20.54
C SER A 189 26.47 -6.49 20.46
N CYS A 190 26.49 -7.07 19.25
CA CYS A 190 27.04 -8.40 19.01
C CYS A 190 28.58 -8.37 19.00
N ALA A 191 29.20 -9.48 19.41
CA ALA A 191 30.64 -9.63 19.21
C ALA A 191 30.97 -9.64 17.71
N VAL A 192 32.17 -9.14 17.36
CA VAL A 192 32.69 -9.22 15.98
C VAL A 192 32.61 -10.68 15.52
N ASP A 193 31.96 -10.92 14.38
CA ASP A 193 31.72 -12.22 13.76
C ASP A 193 30.75 -13.18 14.48
N ASP A 194 29.99 -12.72 15.48
CA ASP A 194 28.89 -13.52 16.08
C ASP A 194 27.63 -13.46 15.21
N GLN A 195 27.67 -14.22 14.11
CA GLN A 195 26.55 -14.32 13.17
C GLN A 195 25.25 -14.79 13.85
N LEU A 196 25.35 -15.65 14.87
CA LEU A 196 24.20 -16.15 15.62
C LEU A 196 23.53 -15.06 16.47
N CYS A 197 24.29 -14.09 16.96
CA CYS A 197 23.76 -12.89 17.60
C CYS A 197 23.15 -11.93 16.56
N ILE A 198 23.88 -11.65 15.48
CA ILE A 198 23.44 -10.76 14.40
C ILE A 198 22.13 -11.26 13.79
N ASP A 199 22.00 -12.56 13.55
CA ASP A 199 20.79 -13.20 13.02
C ASP A 199 19.60 -13.07 13.98
N LYS A 200 19.80 -12.80 15.28
CA LYS A 200 18.72 -12.58 16.26
C LYS A 200 18.26 -11.13 16.32
N CYS A 201 18.99 -10.19 15.73
CA CYS A 201 18.58 -8.79 15.72
C CYS A 201 17.27 -8.62 14.96
N PRO A 202 16.24 -7.95 15.53
CA PRO A 202 14.88 -7.91 14.97
C PRO A 202 14.84 -7.43 13.52
N VAL A 203 15.76 -6.53 13.18
CA VAL A 203 15.83 -5.84 11.90
C VAL A 203 16.92 -6.40 10.99
N SER A 204 17.93 -7.07 11.52
CA SER A 204 18.83 -7.92 10.72
C SER A 204 18.04 -9.01 9.99
N LYS A 205 16.97 -9.51 10.61
CA LYS A 205 16.05 -10.43 9.94
C LYS A 205 15.23 -9.78 8.82
N SER A 206 14.91 -8.49 8.92
CA SER A 206 14.08 -7.77 7.93
C SER A 206 14.91 -7.21 6.76
N LEU A 207 16.09 -6.66 7.05
CA LEU A 207 16.99 -6.02 6.10
C LEU A 207 17.96 -7.04 5.45
N THR A 208 18.66 -7.85 6.25
CA THR A 208 19.69 -8.79 5.76
C THR A 208 19.16 -10.18 5.38
N ILE A 209 18.26 -10.77 6.17
CA ILE A 209 17.72 -12.15 5.90
C ILE A 209 16.46 -12.12 5.03
N GLY A 210 15.66 -11.05 5.06
CA GLY A 210 14.47 -10.91 4.22
C GLY A 210 14.75 -10.39 2.81
N CYS A 211 15.83 -9.60 2.61
CA CYS A 211 16.11 -8.95 1.33
C CYS A 211 17.60 -8.73 0.98
N GLY A 212 18.52 -8.74 1.94
CA GLY A 212 19.96 -8.52 1.73
C GLY A 212 20.68 -9.54 0.83
N GLY A 213 19.98 -10.59 0.40
CA GLY A 213 20.40 -11.53 -0.64
C GLY A 213 19.33 -11.84 -1.69
N CYS A 214 18.20 -11.12 -1.71
CA CYS A 214 17.06 -11.45 -2.57
C CYS A 214 17.35 -11.30 -4.07
N HIS A 215 18.42 -10.61 -4.43
CA HIS A 215 18.89 -10.52 -5.81
C HIS A 215 20.39 -10.85 -5.94
N GLY A 216 20.89 -11.71 -5.03
CA GLY A 216 22.24 -12.25 -5.02
C GLY A 216 23.06 -11.75 -3.83
N PRO A 217 23.75 -12.64 -3.08
CA PRO A 217 24.75 -12.18 -2.12
C PRO A 217 25.90 -11.54 -2.89
N MET A 218 26.34 -10.35 -2.47
CA MET A 218 27.54 -9.71 -3.01
C MET A 218 28.77 -10.61 -2.98
N GLU A 219 28.83 -11.55 -2.03
CA GLU A 219 29.93 -12.50 -1.86
C GLU A 219 30.17 -13.37 -3.10
N LEU A 220 29.20 -13.46 -4.01
CA LEU A 220 29.32 -14.18 -5.28
C LEU A 220 29.59 -13.27 -6.50
N GLY A 221 29.86 -11.98 -6.31
CA GLY A 221 30.18 -11.05 -7.40
C GLY A 221 29.00 -10.73 -8.34
N ALA A 222 27.77 -11.03 -7.94
CA ALA A 222 26.57 -10.64 -8.67
C ALA A 222 26.34 -9.13 -8.50
N ALA A 223 26.05 -8.43 -9.61
CA ALA A 223 25.68 -7.03 -9.56
C ALA A 223 24.42 -6.88 -8.70
N VAL A 224 24.51 -6.17 -7.58
CA VAL A 224 23.35 -5.89 -6.75
C VAL A 224 22.41 -5.04 -7.58
N MET A 225 21.27 -5.61 -7.97
CA MET A 225 20.40 -5.05 -8.99
C MET A 225 19.51 -3.92 -8.43
N GLY A 226 20.11 -3.01 -7.66
CA GLY A 226 19.50 -1.78 -7.17
C GLY A 226 18.54 -1.92 -5.98
N LEU A 227 18.30 -3.15 -5.49
CA LEU A 227 17.50 -3.44 -4.31
C LEU A 227 18.39 -4.07 -3.24
N ASP A 228 19.18 -3.23 -2.58
CA ASP A 228 20.08 -3.64 -1.51
C ASP A 228 19.64 -3.09 -0.16
N LEU A 229 19.09 -3.98 0.66
CA LEU A 229 18.72 -3.71 2.03
C LEU A 229 19.75 -4.24 3.02
N SER A 230 20.92 -4.74 2.58
CA SER A 230 21.89 -5.38 3.48
C SER A 230 22.55 -4.40 4.46
N GLY A 231 22.44 -3.10 4.24
CA GLY A 231 23.04 -2.05 5.07
C GLY A 231 22.28 -0.74 4.95
N VAL A 232 22.19 -0.01 6.07
CA VAL A 232 21.49 1.28 6.16
C VAL A 232 22.10 2.33 5.23
N GLU A 233 23.41 2.25 5.00
CA GLU A 233 24.17 3.13 4.11
C GLU A 233 23.82 2.96 2.62
N ARG A 234 23.16 1.84 2.27
CA ARG A 234 22.81 1.50 0.88
C ARG A 234 21.42 1.98 0.49
N ILE A 235 20.56 2.18 1.47
CA ILE A 235 19.17 2.60 1.26
C ILE A 235 19.06 3.96 0.55
N PRO A 236 19.85 4.99 0.91
CA PRO A 236 19.85 6.25 0.17
C PRO A 236 20.17 6.08 -1.32
N ALA A 237 20.97 5.07 -1.68
CA ALA A 237 21.30 4.80 -3.08
C ALA A 237 20.15 4.18 -3.88
N MET A 238 19.07 3.71 -3.22
CA MET A 238 17.89 3.17 -3.90
C MET A 238 16.78 4.21 -4.09
N ILE A 239 16.71 5.22 -3.21
CA ILE A 239 15.70 6.26 -3.25
C ILE A 239 15.85 7.07 -4.55
N GLY A 240 14.76 7.24 -5.28
CA GLY A 240 14.75 7.98 -6.55
C GLY A 240 15.40 7.25 -7.73
N ARG A 241 15.85 5.99 -7.56
CA ARG A 241 16.26 5.12 -8.68
C ARG A 241 15.10 4.30 -9.18
N VAL A 242 15.13 3.91 -10.45
CA VAL A 242 14.10 3.05 -11.05
C VAL A 242 14.55 1.60 -11.14
N ALA A 243 13.59 0.70 -11.30
CA ALA A 243 13.78 -0.73 -11.46
C ALA A 243 14.39 -1.10 -12.82
N ASN A 244 15.68 -0.84 -13.01
CA ASN A 244 16.40 -1.07 -14.28
C ASN A 244 16.34 -2.54 -14.76
N GLN A 245 16.05 -3.51 -13.88
CA GLN A 245 15.81 -4.93 -14.24
C GLN A 245 14.69 -5.12 -15.28
N THR A 246 13.81 -4.13 -15.40
CA THR A 246 12.60 -4.23 -16.20
C THR A 246 12.71 -3.50 -17.55
N GLN A 247 13.82 -2.80 -17.79
CA GLN A 247 14.04 -1.97 -18.97
C GLN A 247 15.40 -2.26 -19.60
N THR A 248 15.44 -2.26 -20.93
CA THR A 248 16.67 -2.31 -21.71
C THR A 248 16.70 -1.09 -22.62
N GLY A 249 17.87 -0.47 -22.80
CA GLY A 249 18.06 0.68 -23.70
C GLY A 249 18.57 1.94 -23.01
N GLU A 250 18.61 3.05 -23.77
CA GLU A 250 19.27 4.31 -23.39
C GLU A 250 18.56 5.10 -22.28
N GLN A 251 17.29 4.80 -22.01
CA GLN A 251 16.48 5.45 -20.95
C GLN A 251 16.25 4.52 -19.75
N ALA A 252 17.11 3.54 -19.53
CA ALA A 252 16.92 2.52 -18.50
C ALA A 252 16.91 3.07 -17.06
N ASP A 253 17.29 4.32 -16.86
CA ASP A 253 17.33 5.06 -15.60
C ASP A 253 16.19 6.08 -15.41
N GLU A 254 15.32 6.26 -16.40
CA GLU A 254 14.18 7.17 -16.35
C GLU A 254 12.89 6.44 -15.99
N ALA A 255 12.06 7.06 -15.14
CA ALA A 255 10.76 6.48 -14.78
C ALA A 255 9.77 6.56 -15.95
N ASP A 256 9.09 5.45 -16.22
CA ASP A 256 8.01 5.42 -17.21
C ASP A 256 6.75 6.10 -16.63
N LEU A 257 6.26 7.12 -17.31
CA LEU A 257 4.96 7.72 -16.96
C LEU A 257 3.78 6.81 -17.30
N ARG A 258 3.93 5.94 -18.32
CA ARG A 258 2.91 5.01 -18.81
C ARG A 258 3.54 3.67 -19.17
N PRO A 259 3.99 2.91 -18.17
CA PRO A 259 4.69 1.66 -18.43
C PRO A 259 3.76 0.66 -19.11
N ARG A 260 4.24 0.01 -20.18
CA ARG A 260 3.47 -1.03 -20.87
C ARG A 260 3.11 -2.19 -19.94
N ARG A 261 4.02 -2.51 -19.02
CA ARG A 261 3.94 -3.58 -18.04
C ARG A 261 4.09 -3.00 -16.64
N PHE A 262 3.27 -3.45 -15.70
CA PHE A 262 3.40 -3.01 -14.32
C PHE A 262 4.77 -3.39 -13.73
N GLY A 263 5.32 -2.47 -12.93
CA GLY A 263 6.66 -2.56 -12.36
C GLY A 263 7.79 -2.15 -13.33
N ARG A 264 7.50 -1.86 -14.61
CA ARG A 264 8.53 -1.37 -15.54
C ARG A 264 8.94 0.05 -15.19
N ALA A 265 10.24 0.29 -15.01
CA ALA A 265 10.82 1.58 -14.67
C ALA A 265 10.12 2.26 -13.45
N MET A 266 9.56 1.44 -12.57
CA MET A 266 8.95 1.89 -11.33
C MET A 266 10.07 2.27 -10.35
N PRO A 267 9.93 3.36 -9.57
CA PRO A 267 10.91 3.68 -8.54
C PRO A 267 11.14 2.49 -7.60
N HIS A 268 12.38 2.22 -7.22
CA HIS A 268 12.68 1.23 -6.19
C HIS A 268 11.97 1.59 -4.88
N VAL A 269 12.14 2.85 -4.48
CA VAL A 269 11.45 3.52 -3.40
C VAL A 269 11.00 4.88 -3.91
N ASP A 270 9.70 5.15 -3.84
CA ASP A 270 9.06 6.43 -4.15
C ASP A 270 8.64 7.11 -2.82
N PRO A 271 9.41 8.09 -2.32
CA PRO A 271 9.09 8.84 -1.11
C PRO A 271 7.65 9.34 -1.08
N GLY A 272 6.91 8.96 -0.04
CA GLY A 272 5.51 9.32 0.17
C GLY A 272 4.51 8.43 -0.59
N ASN A 273 4.96 7.46 -1.37
CA ASN A 273 4.11 6.64 -2.22
C ASN A 273 4.52 5.16 -2.20
N ALA A 274 4.12 4.45 -1.14
CA ALA A 274 4.31 3.00 -1.00
C ALA A 274 3.71 2.23 -2.18
N GLY A 275 2.51 2.63 -2.62
CA GLY A 275 1.88 2.10 -3.83
C GLY A 275 2.76 2.20 -5.07
N ASN A 276 3.60 3.22 -5.22
CA ASN A 276 4.48 3.37 -6.38
C ASN A 276 5.92 2.84 -6.15
N SER A 277 6.16 2.06 -5.10
CA SER A 277 7.49 1.53 -4.77
C SER A 277 7.68 0.07 -5.15
N TYR A 278 8.55 -0.19 -6.13
CA TYR A 278 8.83 -1.51 -6.68
C TYR A 278 9.34 -2.53 -5.66
N LEU A 279 10.12 -2.07 -4.68
CA LEU A 279 10.65 -2.90 -3.59
C LEU A 279 9.53 -3.66 -2.87
N LEU A 280 8.42 -2.99 -2.53
CA LEU A 280 7.29 -3.62 -1.84
C LEU A 280 6.69 -4.75 -2.68
N TYR A 281 6.41 -4.52 -3.96
CA TYR A 281 5.84 -5.55 -4.82
C TYR A 281 6.77 -6.76 -5.01
N LYS A 282 8.09 -6.54 -5.04
CA LYS A 282 9.07 -7.63 -5.07
C LYS A 282 8.99 -8.52 -3.84
N MET A 283 8.82 -7.92 -2.66
CA MET A 283 8.66 -8.66 -1.41
C MET A 283 7.29 -9.36 -1.34
N LEU A 284 6.23 -8.69 -1.79
CA LEU A 284 4.86 -9.20 -1.82
C LEU A 284 4.65 -10.32 -2.84
N ALA A 285 5.47 -10.40 -3.90
CA ALA A 285 5.44 -11.49 -4.88
C ALA A 285 5.95 -12.85 -4.35
N SER A 286 6.34 -12.92 -3.07
CA SER A 286 6.67 -14.17 -2.39
C SER A 286 5.39 -14.94 -1.99
N PRO A 287 5.30 -16.26 -2.21
CA PRO A 287 4.16 -17.06 -1.77
C PRO A 287 3.92 -17.02 -0.26
N ILE A 288 4.95 -16.74 0.56
CA ILE A 288 4.79 -16.64 2.02
C ILE A 288 3.83 -15.50 2.40
N TYR A 289 3.73 -14.47 1.57
CA TYR A 289 2.74 -13.40 1.77
C TYR A 289 1.31 -13.96 1.91
N THR A 290 0.94 -14.99 1.15
CA THR A 290 -0.41 -15.62 1.23
C THR A 290 -0.75 -16.20 2.60
N ARG A 291 0.25 -16.41 3.47
CA ARG A 291 0.07 -16.93 4.84
C ARG A 291 -0.05 -15.83 5.89
N MET A 292 0.13 -14.56 5.50
CA MET A 292 0.05 -13.40 6.39
C MET A 292 -1.40 -12.95 6.59
N ALA A 293 -1.68 -12.30 7.72
CA ALA A 293 -2.99 -11.69 7.95
C ALA A 293 -3.28 -10.58 6.93
N ALA A 294 -2.24 -9.86 6.49
CA ALA A 294 -2.34 -8.86 5.42
C ALA A 294 -2.81 -9.43 4.06
N ALA A 295 -2.70 -10.74 3.84
CA ALA A 295 -3.23 -11.42 2.64
C ALA A 295 -4.67 -11.91 2.77
N ALA A 296 -5.36 -11.61 3.88
CA ALA A 296 -6.77 -11.94 4.03
C ALA A 296 -7.59 -11.35 2.87
N GLY A 297 -8.47 -12.18 2.29
CA GLY A 297 -9.31 -11.81 1.14
C GLY A 297 -8.59 -11.73 -0.20
N LEU A 298 -7.31 -12.12 -0.31
CA LEU A 298 -6.58 -12.13 -1.57
C LEU A 298 -7.20 -13.10 -2.60
N ALA A 299 -7.41 -12.61 -3.82
CA ALA A 299 -7.96 -13.40 -4.91
C ALA A 299 -7.04 -14.59 -5.28
N PRO A 300 -7.61 -15.76 -5.66
CA PRO A 300 -6.82 -16.90 -6.12
C PRO A 300 -5.89 -16.55 -7.30
N GLY A 301 -4.66 -17.05 -7.24
CA GLY A 301 -3.63 -16.84 -8.27
C GLY A 301 -3.04 -15.43 -8.34
N GLU A 302 -3.40 -14.53 -7.41
CA GLU A 302 -2.95 -13.13 -7.47
C GLU A 302 -1.44 -12.98 -7.30
N ILE A 303 -0.80 -13.81 -6.48
CA ILE A 303 0.67 -13.80 -6.34
C ILE A 303 1.37 -14.25 -7.60
N ASP A 304 0.84 -15.26 -8.30
CA ASP A 304 1.41 -15.71 -9.58
C ASP A 304 1.31 -14.61 -10.64
N ARG A 305 0.18 -13.90 -10.70
CA ARG A 305 0.00 -12.74 -11.57
C ARG A 305 0.98 -11.61 -11.22
N LEU A 306 1.09 -11.27 -9.93
CA LEU A 306 2.00 -10.21 -9.48
C LEU A 306 3.44 -10.58 -9.85
N ARG A 307 3.85 -11.81 -9.53
CA ARG A 307 5.18 -12.33 -9.85
C ARG A 307 5.46 -12.28 -11.35
N ALA A 308 4.53 -12.71 -12.19
CA ALA A 308 4.67 -12.64 -13.65
C ALA A 308 4.85 -11.20 -14.17
N SER A 309 4.32 -10.20 -13.47
CA SER A 309 4.50 -8.80 -13.83
C SER A 309 5.77 -8.18 -13.28
N VAL A 310 6.10 -8.39 -12.00
CA VAL A 310 7.21 -7.65 -11.37
C VAL A 310 8.54 -8.39 -11.45
N VAL A 311 8.54 -9.71 -11.60
CA VAL A 311 9.75 -10.52 -11.71
C VAL A 311 10.08 -10.77 -13.19
N VAL A 312 11.02 -9.99 -13.72
CA VAL A 312 11.50 -10.15 -15.10
C VAL A 312 13.04 -10.15 -15.14
N GLY A 313 13.60 -10.90 -16.08
CA GLY A 313 15.05 -11.02 -16.29
C GLY A 313 15.66 -12.15 -15.50
N LEU A 314 15.94 -11.93 -14.22
CA LEU A 314 16.58 -12.91 -13.34
C LEU A 314 15.55 -13.66 -12.48
N PRO A 315 15.73 -14.97 -12.25
CA PRO A 315 14.85 -15.73 -11.37
C PRO A 315 14.89 -15.15 -9.95
N MET A 316 13.73 -15.05 -9.30
CA MET A 316 13.69 -14.81 -7.85
C MET A 316 14.39 -15.98 -7.15
N PRO A 317 15.02 -15.74 -5.99
CA PRO A 317 15.51 -16.80 -5.13
C PRO A 317 14.39 -17.82 -4.82
N PRO A 318 14.77 -19.08 -4.57
CA PRO A 318 13.80 -20.10 -4.18
C PRO A 318 13.02 -19.72 -2.92
N TYR A 319 11.78 -20.20 -2.89
CA TYR A 319 10.59 -19.55 -2.34
C TYR A 319 10.48 -19.37 -0.81
N ASP A 320 11.34 -19.98 0.01
CA ASP A 320 11.05 -20.12 1.45
C ASP A 320 12.09 -19.52 2.40
N LEU A 321 13.29 -19.15 1.93
CA LEU A 321 14.39 -18.73 2.82
C LEU A 321 14.40 -17.24 3.15
N TYR A 322 13.72 -16.40 2.36
CA TYR A 322 13.88 -14.94 2.39
C TYR A 322 12.55 -14.19 2.59
N ALA A 323 11.59 -14.76 3.33
CA ALA A 323 10.36 -14.04 3.60
C ALA A 323 10.56 -12.97 4.68
N ALA A 324 10.20 -11.73 4.34
CA ALA A 324 10.02 -10.69 5.33
C ALA A 324 8.79 -11.02 6.19
N PRO A 325 8.86 -10.93 7.52
CA PRO A 325 7.67 -11.04 8.36
C PRO A 325 6.74 -9.86 8.08
N GLN A 326 5.44 -10.03 8.38
CA GLN A 326 4.41 -9.02 8.09
C GLN A 326 4.76 -7.65 8.70
N SER A 327 5.22 -7.61 9.96
CA SER A 327 5.61 -6.38 10.63
C SER A 327 6.71 -5.60 9.89
N SER A 328 7.62 -6.30 9.21
CA SER A 328 8.66 -5.65 8.40
C SER A 328 8.11 -5.04 7.12
N LEU A 329 7.13 -5.69 6.48
CA LEU A 329 6.44 -5.12 5.32
C LEU A 329 5.64 -3.89 5.71
N GLU A 330 4.95 -3.94 6.86
CA GLU A 330 4.22 -2.81 7.43
C GLU A 330 5.16 -1.65 7.76
N ALA A 331 6.27 -1.90 8.47
CA ALA A 331 7.27 -0.88 8.80
C ALA A 331 7.87 -0.26 7.54
N LEU A 332 8.20 -1.07 6.53
CA LEU A 332 8.73 -0.58 5.25
C LEU A 332 7.68 0.26 4.49
N SER A 333 6.43 -0.20 4.43
CA SER A 333 5.35 0.56 3.78
C SER A 333 5.09 1.89 4.47
N ALA A 334 5.11 1.91 5.81
CA ALA A 334 4.97 3.11 6.62
C ALA A 334 6.14 4.09 6.42
N TRP A 335 7.39 3.59 6.44
CA TRP A 335 8.58 4.39 6.16
C TRP A 335 8.52 5.04 4.77
N ILE A 336 8.14 4.28 3.73
CA ILE A 336 8.00 4.83 2.38
C ILE A 336 6.90 5.88 2.35
N SER A 337 5.72 5.56 2.88
CA SER A 337 4.55 6.45 2.90
C SER A 337 4.80 7.77 3.64
N THR A 338 5.84 7.83 4.46
CA THR A 338 6.21 9.01 5.25
C THR A 338 7.38 9.80 4.67
N GLY A 339 7.73 9.52 3.42
CA GLY A 339 8.79 10.25 2.71
C GLY A 339 10.12 9.53 2.67
N ALA A 340 10.20 8.30 3.19
CA ALA A 340 11.39 7.47 3.12
C ALA A 340 12.66 8.14 3.67
N GLU A 341 12.53 8.99 4.69
CA GLU A 341 13.67 9.67 5.29
C GLU A 341 14.62 8.67 5.97
N THR A 342 15.93 8.89 5.83
CA THR A 342 16.94 8.01 6.44
C THR A 342 17.55 8.72 7.64
N PRO A 343 17.32 8.26 8.88
CA PRO A 343 17.86 8.92 10.06
C PRO A 343 19.37 8.72 10.14
N ALA A 344 20.08 9.72 10.68
CA ALA A 344 21.45 9.52 11.12
C ALA A 344 21.42 8.70 12.43
N CYS A 345 21.67 7.40 12.33
CA CYS A 345 21.73 6.55 13.51
C CYS A 345 22.99 6.89 14.33
N PRO A 346 22.87 6.99 15.68
CA PRO A 346 23.96 7.37 16.58
C PRO A 346 25.09 6.34 16.68
#